data_AF-A0A527XFY7-F1
#
_entry.id   AF-A0A527XFY7-F1
#
_cell.length_a   1.000
_cell.length_b   1.000
_cell.length_c   1.000
_cell.angle_alpha   90.00
_cell.angle_beta   90.00
_cell.angle_gamma   90.00
#
_symmetry.space_group_name_H-M   'P 1'
#
loop_
_entity.id
_entity.type
_entity.pdbx_description
1 polymer ?
#
loop_
_entity_poly.entity_id
_entity_poly.type
_entity_poly.pdbx_seq_one_letter_code
_entity_poly.pdbx_strand_id
1 'polypeptide(L)' 'VAVSHSCVATWLHAVRGQAPADDWSWQRDRNRAGFDRADIVVAPTRSHAEMLQACYGAIAGLGVVHNGALPGPRS' A
#
# COMPACT_ATOMS: atom_id res chain seq x y z
N VAL A 1 -13.81 -2.58 0.05
CA VAL A 1 -12.52 -2.64 0.78
C VAL A 1 -11.39 -2.97 -0.18
N ALA A 2 -10.27 -2.27 -0.12
CA ALA A 2 -9.04 -2.59 -0.84
C ALA A 2 -7.91 -2.87 0.17
N VAL A 3 -7.02 -3.82 -0.16
CA VAL A 3 -5.87 -4.19 0.67
C VAL A 3 -4.60 -3.86 -0.10
N SER A 4 -3.66 -3.13 0.51
CA SER A 4 -2.34 -2.91 -0.04
C SER A 4 -1.27 -3.44 0.92
N HIS A 5 -0.58 -4.51 0.51
CA HIS A 5 0.47 -5.14 1.31
C HIS A 5 1.88 -4.99 0.71
N SER A 6 1.95 -4.57 -0.55
CA SER A 6 3.14 -4.18 -1.29
C SER A 6 2.69 -3.76 -2.70
N CYS A 7 3.35 -2.76 -3.30
CA CYS A 7 3.16 -2.39 -4.70
C CYS A 7 4.46 -1.84 -5.27
N VAL A 8 4.54 -1.69 -6.60
CA VAL A 8 5.76 -1.20 -7.27
C VAL A 8 6.12 0.20 -6.79
N ALA A 9 5.14 1.11 -6.61
CA ALA A 9 5.40 2.46 -6.12
C ALA A 9 6.06 2.46 -4.73
N THR A 10 5.49 1.70 -3.77
CA THR A 10 6.05 1.60 -2.41
C THR A 10 7.41 0.89 -2.40
N TRP A 11 7.64 -0.07 -3.30
CA TRP A 11 8.93 -0.75 -3.43
C TRP A 11 9.99 0.17 -4.03
N LEU A 12 9.68 0.89 -5.12
CA LEU A 12 10.59 1.86 -5.73
C LEU A 12 10.94 2.97 -4.75
N HIS A 13 9.96 3.47 -4.00
CA HIS A 13 10.21 4.47 -2.98
C HIS A 13 11.13 3.93 -1.88
N ALA A 14 10.80 2.78 -1.30
CA ALA A 14 11.54 2.23 -0.16
C ALA A 14 12.95 1.72 -0.52
N VAL A 15 13.12 1.10 -1.70
CA VAL A 15 14.36 0.42 -2.10
C VAL A 15 15.25 1.31 -2.97
N ARG A 16 14.65 2.20 -3.76
CA ARG A 16 15.37 3.05 -4.73
C ARG A 16 15.28 4.54 -4.44
N GLY A 17 14.40 4.98 -3.52
CA GLY A 17 14.15 6.41 -3.30
C GLY A 17 13.51 7.10 -4.53
N GLN A 18 12.80 6.33 -5.37
CA GLN A 18 12.29 6.80 -6.66
C GLN A 18 10.78 6.61 -6.77
N ALA A 19 10.13 7.45 -7.58
CA ALA A 19 8.78 7.22 -8.05
C ALA A 19 8.78 6.30 -9.30
N PRO A 20 7.66 5.64 -9.63
CA PRO A 20 7.51 4.96 -10.92
C PRO A 20 7.80 5.93 -12.08
N ALA A 21 8.67 5.50 -13.00
CA ALA A 21 8.97 6.22 -14.23
C ALA A 21 7.75 6.27 -15.17
N ASP A 22 7.82 7.09 -16.22
CA ASP A 22 6.68 7.39 -17.09
C ASP A 22 6.03 6.15 -17.71
N ASP A 23 6.83 5.14 -18.06
CA ASP A 23 6.39 3.84 -18.59
C ASP A 23 5.59 3.00 -17.57
N TRP A 24 5.74 3.27 -16.28
CA TRP A 24 5.03 2.62 -15.17
C TRP A 24 4.03 3.53 -14.44
N SER A 25 3.91 4.79 -14.85
CA SER A 25 2.98 5.76 -14.26
C SER A 25 1.53 5.27 -14.25
N TRP A 26 1.12 4.54 -15.30
CA TRP A 26 -0.22 3.95 -15.42
C TRP A 26 -0.57 3.04 -14.23
N GLN A 27 0.41 2.33 -13.66
CA GLN A 27 0.15 1.41 -12.56
C GLN A 27 -0.13 2.19 -11.27
N ARG A 28 0.62 3.27 -11.03
CA ARG A 28 0.38 4.20 -9.92
C ARG A 28 -1.02 4.80 -10.03
N ASP A 29 -1.40 5.25 -11.23
CA ASP A 29 -2.70 5.88 -11.46
C ASP A 29 -3.85 4.89 -11.29
N ARG A 30 -3.66 3.62 -11.71
CA ARG A 30 -4.63 2.55 -11.49
C ARG A 30 -4.80 2.23 -10.00
N ASN A 31 -3.72 2.19 -9.22
CA ASN A 31 -3.78 2.01 -7.78
C ASN A 31 -4.49 3.17 -7.10
N ARG A 32 -4.18 4.41 -7.51
CA ARG A 32 -4.84 5.62 -7.01
C ARG A 32 -6.34 5.58 -7.25
N ALA A 33 -6.77 5.26 -8.46
CA ALA A 33 -8.19 5.10 -8.79
C ALA A 33 -8.86 3.98 -7.97
N GLY A 34 -8.13 2.91 -7.66
CA GLY A 34 -8.60 1.86 -6.75
C GLY A 34 -8.82 2.37 -5.32
N PHE A 35 -7.89 3.18 -4.80
CA PHE A 35 -8.01 3.79 -3.48
C PHE A 35 -9.19 4.77 -3.41
N ASP A 36 -9.38 5.61 -4.42
CA ASP A 36 -10.47 6.60 -4.45
C ASP A 36 -11.87 5.97 -4.54
N ARG A 37 -11.98 4.73 -5.04
CA ARG A 37 -13.25 4.01 -5.18
C ARG A 37 -13.55 3.07 -4.00
N ALA A 38 -12.59 2.83 -3.12
CA ALA A 38 -12.76 1.92 -2.01
C ALA A 38 -13.32 2.66 -0.79
N ASP A 39 -14.34 2.10 -0.13
CA ASP A 39 -14.86 2.69 1.12
C ASP A 39 -13.81 2.67 2.25
N ILE A 40 -12.93 1.66 2.24
CA ILE A 40 -11.85 1.46 3.21
C ILE A 40 -10.64 0.89 2.47
N VAL A 41 -9.45 1.40 2.80
CA VAL A 41 -8.15 0.88 2.36
C VAL A 41 -7.39 0.39 3.58
N VAL A 42 -6.83 -0.83 3.54
CA VAL A 42 -6.04 -1.36 4.68
C VAL A 42 -4.63 -1.74 4.28
N ALA A 43 -3.69 -1.44 5.17
CA ALA A 43 -2.27 -1.76 5.08
C ALA A 43 -1.84 -2.74 6.22
N PRO A 44 -0.82 -3.59 6.00
CA PRO A 44 -0.40 -4.59 6.99
C PRO A 44 0.31 -3.99 8.21
N THR A 45 0.84 -2.78 8.08
CA THR A 45 1.59 -2.08 9.14
C THR A 45 1.36 -0.58 9.02
N ARG A 46 1.66 0.14 10.11
CA ARG A 46 1.68 1.62 10.10
C ARG A 46 2.71 2.17 9.11
N SER A 47 3.91 1.60 9.09
CA SER A 47 4.95 2.02 8.14
C SER A 47 4.52 1.86 6.68
N HIS A 48 3.76 0.82 6.35
CA HIS A 48 3.23 0.66 4.99
C HIS A 48 2.11 1.67 4.69
N ALA A 49 1.25 1.98 5.66
CA ALA A 49 0.24 3.03 5.50
C ALA A 49 0.89 4.41 5.24
N GLU A 50 1.93 4.76 5.98
CA GLU A 50 2.70 6.00 5.78
C GLU A 50 3.37 6.01 4.40
N MET A 51 3.93 4.88 3.96
CA MET A 51 4.52 4.74 2.63
C MET A 51 3.49 4.95 1.52
N LEU A 52 2.26 4.46 1.71
CA LEU A 52 1.17 4.72 0.76
C LEU A 52 0.83 6.21 0.70
N GLN A 53 0.79 6.90 1.83
CA GLN A 53 0.57 8.34 1.84
C GLN A 53 1.71 9.11 1.17
N ALA A 54 2.96 8.67 1.36
CA ALA A 54 4.11 9.26 0.68
C ALA A 54 4.07 9.05 -0.84
N CYS A 55 3.60 7.89 -1.32
CA CYS A 55 3.56 7.56 -2.74
C CYS A 55 2.33 8.09 -3.48
N TYR A 56 1.18 8.22 -2.81
CA TYR A 56 -0.12 8.47 -3.44
C TYR A 56 -0.86 9.71 -2.88
N GLY A 57 -0.30 10.36 -1.85
CA GLY A 57 -0.96 11.44 -1.11
C GLY A 57 -2.01 10.92 -0.12
N ALA A 58 -2.91 11.80 0.32
CA ALA A 58 -3.98 11.42 1.24
C ALA A 58 -4.90 10.34 0.64
N ILE A 59 -5.16 9.29 1.42
CA ILE A 59 -6.06 8.19 1.08
C ILE A 59 -7.18 8.17 2.13
N ALA A 60 -8.42 8.35 1.69
CA ALA A 60 -9.58 8.29 2.56
C ALA A 60 -9.79 6.87 3.10
N GLY A 61 -10.15 6.75 4.38
CA GLY A 61 -10.42 5.44 4.99
C GLY A 61 -9.20 4.53 5.11
N LEU A 62 -7.98 5.07 5.11
CA LEU A 62 -6.75 4.29 5.29
C LEU A 62 -6.61 3.81 6.74
N GLY A 63 -6.58 2.49 6.93
CA GLY A 63 -6.39 1.82 8.22
C GLY A 63 -5.26 0.79 8.21
N VAL A 64 -4.93 0.28 9.40
CA VAL A 64 -3.92 -0.79 9.57
C VAL A 64 -4.60 -2.05 10.08
N VAL A 65 -4.37 -3.16 9.38
CA VAL A 65 -4.78 -4.51 9.80
C VAL A 65 -3.57 -5.42 9.66
N HIS A 66 -3.02 -5.86 10.78
CA HIS A 66 -1.83 -6.71 10.78
C HIS A 66 -2.09 -8.05 10.11
N ASN A 67 -1.09 -8.54 9.36
CA ASN A 67 -1.15 -9.86 8.75
C ASN A 67 -1.30 -10.94 9.85
N GLY A 68 -2.22 -11.87 9.62
CA GLY A 68 -2.34 -13.05 10.45
C GLY A 68 -1.19 -14.03 10.23
N ALA A 69 -0.89 -14.82 11.26
CA ALA A 69 -0.06 -16.01 11.16
C ALA A 69 -0.79 -17.17 11.86
N LEU A 70 -0.57 -18.39 11.39
CA LEU A 70 -1.04 -19.57 12.11
C LEU A 70 -0.30 -19.65 13.46
N PRO A 71 -0.96 -20.11 14.54
CA PRO A 71 -0.27 -20.37 15.79
C PRO A 71 0.87 -21.36 15.54
N GLY A 72 2.02 -21.11 16.15
CA GLY A 72 3.14 -22.05 16.13
C GLY A 72 2.71 -23.42 16.71
N PRO A 73 3.42 -24.51 16.34
CA PRO A 73 3.15 -25.82 16.92
C PRO A 73 3.16 -25.73 18.46
N ARG A 74 2.19 -26.39 19.10
CA ARG A 74 2.17 -26.50 20.56
C ARG A 74 3.37 -27.36 20.96
N SER A 75 4.26 -26.80 21.77
CA SER A 75 5.36 -27.52 22.44
C SER A 75 4.82 -28.55 23.42
#